data_AF-M3JB73-F1
#
_entry.id   AF-M3JB73-F1
#
_cell.length_a   1.000
_cell.length_b   1.000
_cell.length_c   1.000
_cell.angle_alpha   90.00
_cell.angle_beta   90.00
_cell.angle_gamma   90.00
#
_symmetry.space_group_name_H-M   'P 1'
#
loop_
_entity.id
_entity.type
_entity.pdbx_description
1 polymer ?
#
loop_
_entity_poly.entity_id
_entity_poly.type
_entity_poly.pdbx_seq_one_letter_code
_entity_poly.pdbx_strand_id
1 'polypeptide(L)'
;MKKILSIAALAALLGGCMPSHDHLASSVVSPEPDWIKYLENDGTVGDVAFFSENLSATHAQKNGDIIGMALIKRDGQNLKLGDMYAQNGISFIVLELNDKEKFGYQYINMRDKNELATLRGAKKVKFYQFGGGILESVVFSSDSGAVCESFAVGKTVKAHAVTNYYDKESPDNSEFFATLMDIGVKKGKSAEIKNLDFKFFVSDGKLASTQTRARSAEFRNKVIDADAKKQEQILSNIVCAAPKN
;
A
#
# COMPACT_ATOMS: atom_id res chain seq x y z
N MET A 1 -30.02 -10.69 16.15
CA MET A 1 -29.47 -10.73 17.53
C MET A 1 -28.00 -10.36 17.46
N LYS A 2 -27.63 -9.21 18.04
CA LYS A 2 -26.26 -8.68 18.09
C LYS A 2 -25.39 -9.61 18.96
N LYS A 3 -24.30 -10.14 18.42
CA LYS A 3 -23.18 -10.65 19.23
C LYS A 3 -22.12 -9.57 19.28
N ILE A 4 -22.04 -8.92 20.44
CA ILE A 4 -20.92 -8.07 20.83
C ILE A 4 -19.83 -9.04 21.28
N LEU A 5 -18.76 -9.17 20.51
CA LEU A 5 -17.55 -9.87 20.93
C LEU A 5 -16.48 -8.81 21.18
N SER A 6 -16.36 -8.40 22.44
CA SER A 6 -15.16 -7.73 22.96
C SER A 6 -13.99 -8.71 22.82
N ILE A 7 -12.98 -8.36 22.02
CA ILE A 7 -11.72 -9.10 21.95
C ILE A 7 -10.67 -8.28 22.72
N ALA A 8 -9.99 -9.01 23.60
CA ALA A 8 -9.12 -8.52 24.65
C ALA A 8 -7.90 -7.75 24.15
N ALA A 9 -7.48 -6.76 24.94
CA ALA A 9 -6.18 -6.14 24.85
C ALA A 9 -5.10 -7.15 25.27
N LEU A 10 -4.04 -7.31 24.47
CA LEU A 10 -2.76 -7.80 24.96
C LEU A 10 -1.74 -6.66 24.87
N ALA A 11 -1.43 -6.09 26.03
CA ALA A 11 -0.25 -5.28 26.22
C ALA A 11 0.89 -6.17 26.73
N ALA A 12 2.11 -5.78 26.36
CA ALA A 12 3.44 -6.19 26.84
C ALA A 12 4.09 -7.40 26.15
N LEU A 13 5.13 -7.12 25.35
CA LEU A 13 6.54 -7.42 25.67
C LEU A 13 7.43 -7.07 24.48
N LEU A 14 7.94 -5.83 24.37
CA LEU A 14 9.08 -5.51 23.50
C LEU A 14 9.99 -4.47 24.18
N GLY A 15 10.57 -4.87 25.31
CA GLY A 15 11.80 -4.27 25.83
C GLY A 15 12.97 -5.11 25.33
N GLY A 16 13.51 -4.78 24.16
CA GLY A 16 14.68 -5.46 23.59
C GLY A 16 14.89 -5.02 22.15
N CYS A 17 16.09 -4.55 21.83
CA CYS A 17 16.49 -4.27 20.45
C CYS A 17 16.42 -5.55 19.64
N MET A 18 15.38 -5.69 18.80
CA MET A 18 15.19 -6.82 17.91
C MET A 18 15.43 -6.37 16.46
N PRO A 19 16.17 -7.13 15.63
CA PRO A 19 16.43 -6.74 14.25
C PRO A 19 15.15 -6.70 13.43
N SER A 20 15.13 -5.82 12.43
CA SER A 20 14.14 -5.74 11.36
C SER A 20 13.81 -7.12 10.78
N HIS A 21 12.52 -7.33 10.48
CA HIS A 21 11.89 -8.55 9.94
C HIS A 21 11.44 -9.58 10.99
N ASP A 22 10.41 -9.23 11.74
CA ASP A 22 9.64 -10.20 12.54
C ASP A 22 8.95 -11.23 11.63
N HIS A 23 9.48 -12.45 11.65
CA HIS A 23 8.71 -13.65 11.36
C HIS A 23 7.55 -13.71 12.37
N LEU A 24 6.33 -13.46 11.92
CA LEU A 24 5.17 -13.86 12.70
C LEU A 24 5.12 -15.38 12.66
N ALA A 25 5.49 -16.03 13.77
CA ALA A 25 5.30 -17.47 13.88
C ALA A 25 3.83 -17.79 13.53
N SER A 26 3.62 -18.85 12.75
CA SER A 26 2.30 -19.30 12.26
C SER A 26 1.23 -19.43 13.35
N SER A 27 1.63 -19.46 14.63
CA SER A 27 0.79 -19.55 15.81
C SER A 27 0.35 -18.19 16.42
N VAL A 28 0.78 -17.04 15.88
CA VAL A 28 0.64 -15.74 16.57
C VAL A 28 -0.66 -15.01 16.21
N VAL A 29 -1.35 -15.41 15.14
CA VAL A 29 -2.53 -14.67 14.67
C VAL A 29 -3.76 -15.57 14.79
N SER A 30 -4.37 -15.53 15.97
CA SER A 30 -5.63 -16.18 16.30
C SER A 30 -6.66 -15.10 16.68
N PRO A 31 -7.81 -14.98 16.00
CA PRO A 31 -8.29 -15.87 14.92
C PRO A 31 -7.44 -15.78 13.65
N GLU A 32 -7.61 -16.78 12.76
CA GLU A 32 -6.98 -16.80 11.44
C GLU A 32 -7.23 -15.46 10.71
N PRO A 33 -6.23 -14.87 10.04
CA PRO A 33 -6.44 -13.64 9.29
C PRO A 33 -7.52 -13.77 8.21
N ASP A 34 -8.35 -12.74 8.08
CA ASP A 34 -9.27 -12.60 6.94
C ASP A 34 -8.47 -12.21 5.69
N TRP A 35 -8.05 -13.22 4.93
CA TRP A 35 -7.24 -13.04 3.72
C TRP A 35 -8.09 -12.58 2.54
N ILE A 36 -7.65 -11.52 1.87
CA ILE A 36 -8.22 -11.07 0.59
C ILE A 36 -7.19 -11.21 -0.52
N LYS A 37 -7.68 -11.42 -1.74
CA LYS A 37 -6.84 -11.48 -2.95
C LYS A 37 -6.60 -10.08 -3.50
N TYR A 38 -5.40 -9.85 -4.02
CA TYR A 38 -5.08 -8.61 -4.72
C TYR A 38 -4.05 -8.86 -5.83
N LEU A 39 -4.07 -8.03 -6.87
CA LEU A 39 -3.03 -8.00 -7.90
C LEU A 39 -1.87 -7.13 -7.41
N GLU A 40 -0.67 -7.68 -7.48
CA GLU A 40 0.57 -7.03 -7.08
C GLU A 40 1.32 -6.42 -8.29
N ASN A 41 2.26 -5.50 -8.04
CA ASN A 41 3.08 -4.83 -9.05
C ASN A 41 3.92 -5.77 -9.94
N ASP A 42 4.16 -7.02 -9.52
CA ASP A 42 4.86 -8.02 -10.34
C ASP A 42 3.90 -8.82 -11.25
N GLY A 43 2.61 -8.51 -11.22
CA GLY A 43 1.57 -9.18 -11.99
C GLY A 43 1.02 -10.45 -11.34
N THR A 44 1.49 -10.82 -10.15
CA THR A 44 0.98 -11.97 -9.41
C THR A 44 -0.26 -11.62 -8.58
N VAL A 45 -1.12 -12.61 -8.36
CA VAL A 45 -2.26 -12.48 -7.43
C VAL A 45 -1.81 -13.02 -6.07
N GLY A 46 -1.67 -12.11 -5.09
CA GLY A 46 -1.27 -12.43 -3.73
C GLY A 46 -2.44 -12.52 -2.75
N ASP A 47 -2.13 -12.89 -1.52
CA ASP A 47 -3.02 -12.77 -0.37
C ASP A 47 -2.50 -11.70 0.58
N VAL A 48 -3.40 -10.85 1.07
CA VAL A 48 -3.13 -9.83 2.07
C VAL A 48 -4.18 -9.88 3.17
N ALA A 49 -3.79 -9.60 4.40
CA ALA A 49 -4.70 -9.45 5.53
C ALA A 49 -4.32 -8.23 6.36
N PHE A 50 -5.29 -7.67 7.07
CA PHE A 50 -5.12 -6.45 7.86
C PHE A 50 -5.48 -6.70 9.31
N PHE A 51 -4.61 -6.24 10.20
CA PHE A 51 -4.86 -6.20 11.64
C PHE A 51 -4.89 -4.75 12.05
N SER A 52 -6.08 -4.25 12.35
CA SER A 52 -6.20 -2.97 13.01
C SER A 52 -6.07 -3.22 14.51
N GLU A 53 -5.09 -2.61 15.16
CA GLU A 53 -5.19 -2.41 16.59
C GLU A 53 -6.41 -1.52 16.80
N ASN A 54 -7.31 -1.95 17.68
CA ASN A 54 -8.58 -1.31 17.96
C ASN A 54 -8.35 0.12 18.51
N LEU A 55 -8.05 1.07 17.63
CA LEU A 55 -8.03 2.49 17.91
C LEU A 55 -9.49 2.83 18.16
N SER A 56 -9.88 2.82 19.44
CA SER A 56 -11.27 3.00 19.85
C SER A 56 -11.91 4.12 19.02
N ALA A 57 -13.15 3.94 18.58
CA ALA A 57 -13.88 4.92 17.75
C ALA A 57 -13.91 6.36 18.34
N THR A 58 -13.47 6.51 19.60
CA THR A 58 -13.29 7.77 20.32
C THR A 58 -11.94 8.47 20.09
N HIS A 59 -10.91 7.79 19.57
CA HIS A 59 -9.63 8.40 19.23
C HIS A 59 -9.64 8.83 17.76
N ALA A 60 -9.72 10.15 17.54
CA ALA A 60 -9.46 10.71 16.22
C ALA A 60 -8.02 10.38 15.81
N GLN A 61 -7.87 9.60 14.74
CA GLN A 61 -6.56 9.26 14.17
C GLN A 61 -5.80 10.53 13.79
N LYS A 62 -4.53 10.60 14.18
CA LYS A 62 -3.64 11.71 13.86
C LYS A 62 -2.67 11.29 12.77
N ASN A 63 -2.20 12.30 12.04
CA ASN A 63 -1.11 12.14 11.09
C ASN A 63 0.14 11.57 11.78
N GLY A 64 0.65 10.46 11.26
CA GLY A 64 1.78 9.71 11.78
C GLY A 64 1.42 8.59 12.77
N ASP A 65 0.14 8.37 13.07
CA ASP A 65 -0.32 7.26 13.91
C ASP A 65 -0.09 5.91 13.21
N ILE A 66 0.38 4.91 13.97
CA ILE A 66 0.31 3.51 13.55
C ILE A 66 -1.10 3.04 13.88
N ILE A 67 -1.82 2.57 12.87
CA ILE A 67 -3.24 2.22 12.95
C ILE A 67 -3.51 0.72 12.80
N GLY A 68 -2.43 -0.05 12.63
CA GLY A 68 -2.47 -1.48 12.42
C GLY A 68 -1.24 -1.98 11.69
N MET A 69 -1.34 -3.19 11.15
CA MET A 69 -0.32 -3.84 10.35
C MET A 69 -0.97 -4.65 9.22
N ALA A 70 -0.25 -4.82 8.11
CA ALA A 70 -0.66 -5.71 7.03
C ALA A 70 0.23 -6.96 7.00
N LEU A 71 -0.38 -8.10 6.64
CA LEU A 71 0.29 -9.36 6.41
C LEU A 71 0.15 -9.76 4.95
N ILE A 72 1.13 -10.49 4.43
CA ILE A 72 1.08 -11.13 3.12
C ILE A 72 1.40 -12.62 3.22
N LYS A 73 0.89 -13.42 2.27
CA LYS A 73 1.39 -14.79 2.06
C LYS A 73 2.49 -14.80 1.02
N ARG A 74 3.64 -15.39 1.35
CA ARG A 74 4.73 -15.63 0.39
C ARG A 74 5.40 -16.95 0.71
N ASP A 75 5.58 -17.81 -0.29
CA ASP A 75 6.21 -19.13 -0.15
C ASP A 75 5.62 -19.98 0.99
N GLY A 76 4.28 -19.93 1.14
CA GLY A 76 3.54 -20.64 2.20
C GLY A 76 3.71 -20.05 3.61
N GLN A 77 4.39 -18.92 3.76
CA GLN A 77 4.59 -18.22 5.03
C GLN A 77 3.73 -16.98 5.13
N ASN A 78 3.25 -16.69 6.33
CA ASN A 78 2.63 -15.41 6.67
C ASN A 78 3.73 -14.44 7.10
N LEU A 79 3.91 -13.35 6.35
CA LEU A 79 4.93 -12.35 6.60
C LEU A 79 4.29 -11.01 6.95
N LYS A 80 4.88 -10.28 7.89
CA LYS A 80 4.54 -8.88 8.10
C LYS A 80 4.96 -8.08 6.86
N LEU A 81 4.00 -7.42 6.22
CA LEU A 81 4.27 -6.47 5.15
C LEU A 81 4.82 -5.17 5.74
N GLY A 82 4.21 -4.68 6.82
CA GLY A 82 4.64 -3.48 7.54
C GLY A 82 3.57 -2.95 8.48
N ASP A 83 3.94 -1.95 9.28
CA ASP A 83 2.98 -1.17 10.07
C ASP A 83 2.26 -0.15 9.20
N MET A 84 0.94 -0.11 9.33
CA MET A 84 0.07 0.80 8.60
C MET A 84 0.06 2.16 9.32
N TYR A 85 0.45 3.21 8.61
CA TYR A 85 0.43 4.58 9.09
C TYR A 85 -0.80 5.33 8.58
N ALA A 86 -1.37 6.21 9.39
CA ALA A 86 -2.37 7.19 8.97
C ALA A 86 -1.70 8.54 8.63
N GLN A 87 -1.95 9.08 7.44
CA GLN A 87 -1.53 10.44 7.07
C GLN A 87 -2.53 11.03 6.09
N ASN A 88 -3.01 12.25 6.33
CA ASN A 88 -3.91 12.99 5.44
C ASN A 88 -5.15 12.18 4.99
N GLY A 89 -5.69 11.35 5.89
CA GLY A 89 -6.86 10.51 5.61
C GLY A 89 -6.57 9.23 4.81
N ILE A 90 -5.31 8.91 4.52
CA ILE A 90 -4.93 7.63 3.91
C ILE A 90 -4.21 6.72 4.90
N SER A 91 -4.38 5.42 4.73
CA SER A 91 -3.68 4.35 5.45
C SER A 91 -2.62 3.76 4.53
N PHE A 92 -1.36 3.68 4.95
CA PHE A 92 -0.27 3.29 4.05
C PHE A 92 0.90 2.55 4.70
N ILE A 93 1.69 1.87 3.88
CA ILE A 93 3.00 1.28 4.23
C ILE A 93 4.04 1.78 3.23
N VAL A 94 5.27 2.01 3.69
CA VAL A 94 6.42 2.33 2.83
C VAL A 94 7.52 1.29 3.03
N LEU A 95 8.07 0.80 1.92
CA LEU A 95 9.18 -0.15 1.89
C LEU A 95 10.29 0.38 0.97
N GLU A 96 11.54 0.10 1.30
CA GLU A 96 12.62 0.10 0.33
C GLU A 96 12.62 -1.27 -0.38
N LEU A 97 12.68 -1.27 -1.72
CA LEU A 97 12.96 -2.50 -2.45
C LEU A 97 14.46 -2.70 -2.55
N ASN A 98 14.95 -3.75 -1.90
CA ASN A 98 16.37 -4.05 -1.76
C ASN A 98 16.57 -5.55 -1.97
N ASP A 99 17.18 -5.93 -3.10
CA ASP A 99 17.40 -7.32 -3.49
C ASP A 99 18.38 -8.07 -2.56
N LYS A 100 19.06 -7.36 -1.65
CA LYS A 100 19.90 -7.96 -0.61
C LYS A 100 19.08 -8.49 0.57
N GLU A 101 17.86 -8.01 0.73
CA GLU A 101 16.95 -8.48 1.76
C GLU A 101 16.38 -9.84 1.38
N LYS A 102 16.18 -10.71 2.38
CA LYS A 102 15.67 -12.08 2.18
C LYS A 102 14.40 -12.14 1.34
N PHE A 103 13.50 -11.16 1.51
CA PHE A 103 12.23 -11.07 0.80
C PHE A 103 12.20 -9.98 -0.28
N GLY A 104 13.36 -9.39 -0.60
CA GLY A 104 13.52 -8.33 -1.59
C GLY A 104 13.04 -6.94 -1.14
N TYR A 105 12.73 -6.77 0.14
CA TYR A 105 12.34 -5.47 0.70
C TYR A 105 12.74 -5.29 2.16
N GLN A 106 12.97 -4.04 2.53
CA GLN A 106 13.09 -3.56 3.89
C GLN A 106 11.87 -2.68 4.21
N TYR A 107 11.14 -3.01 5.27
CA TYR A 107 10.09 -2.13 5.78
C TYR A 107 10.71 -0.88 6.42
N ILE A 108 10.08 0.28 6.22
CA ILE A 108 10.54 1.56 6.73
C ILE A 108 9.64 2.01 7.89
N ASN A 109 10.22 2.13 9.07
CA ASN A 109 9.61 2.82 10.20
C ASN A 109 9.59 4.32 9.94
N MET A 110 8.42 4.85 9.58
CA MET A 110 8.22 6.26 9.26
C MET A 110 8.44 7.22 10.44
N ARG A 111 8.66 6.70 11.66
CA ARG A 111 9.01 7.49 12.86
C ARG A 111 10.50 7.47 13.17
N ASP A 112 11.27 6.56 12.57
CA ASP A 112 12.71 6.45 12.80
C ASP A 112 13.49 7.34 11.82
N LYS A 113 14.33 8.24 12.35
CA LYS A 113 15.07 9.20 11.53
C LYS A 113 16.13 8.54 10.65
N ASN A 114 16.73 7.43 11.09
CA ASN A 114 17.73 6.69 10.32
C ASN A 114 17.06 5.91 9.19
N GLU A 115 15.93 5.26 9.45
CA GLU A 115 15.17 4.57 8.40
C GLU A 115 14.60 5.55 7.35
N LEU A 116 14.16 6.74 7.79
CA LEU A 116 13.81 7.82 6.87
C LEU A 116 15.01 8.32 6.03
N ALA A 117 16.24 8.25 6.57
CA ALA A 117 17.44 8.59 5.81
C ALA A 117 17.75 7.50 4.77
N THR A 118 17.60 6.21 5.12
CA THR A 118 17.67 5.09 4.18
C THR A 118 16.69 5.27 3.02
N LEU A 119 15.43 5.59 3.34
CA LEU A 119 14.39 5.82 2.33
C LEU A 119 14.75 6.95 1.34
N ARG A 120 15.43 8.01 1.79
CA ARG A 120 15.88 9.10 0.90
C ARG A 120 16.92 8.65 -0.12
N GLY A 121 17.77 7.70 0.25
CA GLY A 121 18.79 7.11 -0.62
C GLY A 121 18.28 5.96 -1.49
N ALA A 122 17.04 5.51 -1.26
CA ALA A 122 16.48 4.36 -1.97
C ALA A 122 16.29 4.63 -3.47
N LYS A 123 16.76 3.70 -4.30
CA LYS A 123 16.58 3.72 -5.77
C LYS A 123 15.20 3.23 -6.21
N LYS A 124 14.60 2.37 -5.39
CA LYS A 124 13.25 1.83 -5.60
C LYS A 124 12.51 1.87 -4.27
N VAL A 125 11.37 2.53 -4.26
CA VAL A 125 10.50 2.62 -3.08
C VAL A 125 9.17 1.99 -3.43
N LYS A 126 8.68 1.12 -2.56
CA LYS A 126 7.33 0.58 -2.66
C LYS A 126 6.42 1.25 -1.66
N PHE A 127 5.25 1.66 -2.12
CA PHE A 127 4.22 2.29 -1.33
C PHE A 127 2.95 1.49 -1.46
N TYR A 128 2.28 1.21 -0.35
CA TYR A 128 0.93 0.66 -0.35
C TYR A 128 -0.04 1.65 0.23
N GLN A 129 -1.22 1.79 -0.38
CA GLN A 129 -2.36 2.48 0.21
C GLN A 129 -3.54 1.51 0.38
N PHE A 130 -4.22 1.65 1.51
CA PHE A 130 -5.36 0.83 1.90
C PHE A 130 -6.57 1.68 2.28
N GLY A 131 -7.76 1.08 2.13
CA GLY A 131 -9.03 1.67 2.56
C GLY A 131 -9.86 2.24 1.41
N GLY A 132 -11.08 2.68 1.71
CA GLY A 132 -11.99 3.26 0.71
C GLY A 132 -12.49 2.29 -0.37
N GLY A 133 -12.33 0.98 -0.15
CA GLY A 133 -12.65 -0.06 -1.13
C GLY A 133 -11.54 -0.32 -2.16
N ILE A 134 -10.32 0.18 -1.90
CA ILE A 134 -9.16 -0.10 -2.75
C ILE A 134 -7.96 -0.67 -1.97
N LEU A 135 -7.11 -1.35 -2.71
CA LEU A 135 -5.72 -1.62 -2.34
C LEU A 135 -4.84 -1.21 -3.51
N GLU A 136 -4.01 -0.19 -3.28
CA GLU A 136 -3.03 0.26 -4.26
C GLU A 136 -1.62 -0.13 -3.81
N SER A 137 -0.82 -0.65 -4.73
CA SER A 137 0.63 -0.77 -4.58
C SER A 137 1.33 0.00 -5.69
N VAL A 138 2.35 0.77 -5.33
CA VAL A 138 3.11 1.62 -6.26
C VAL A 138 4.59 1.38 -6.07
N VAL A 139 5.31 1.11 -7.16
CA VAL A 139 6.77 1.10 -7.18
C VAL A 139 7.26 2.38 -7.82
N PHE A 140 7.88 3.24 -7.01
CA PHE A 140 8.60 4.42 -7.46
C PHE A 140 10.04 4.06 -7.78
N SER A 141 10.55 4.54 -8.91
CA SER A 141 11.94 4.37 -9.31
C SER A 141 12.45 5.56 -10.11
N SER A 142 13.77 5.72 -10.20
CA SER A 142 14.39 6.70 -11.08
C SER A 142 15.59 6.12 -11.81
N ASP A 143 15.76 6.51 -13.07
CA ASP A 143 16.94 6.15 -13.87
C ASP A 143 18.19 6.94 -13.45
N SER A 144 18.00 8.01 -12.67
CA SER A 144 19.03 9.01 -12.36
C SER A 144 19.60 8.93 -10.94
N GLY A 145 19.22 7.91 -10.15
CA GLY A 145 19.67 7.77 -8.76
C GLY A 145 18.53 7.47 -7.80
N ALA A 146 18.65 7.98 -6.57
CA ALA A 146 17.60 7.83 -5.57
C ALA A 146 16.30 8.54 -6.00
N VAL A 147 15.17 7.96 -5.61
CA VAL A 147 13.83 8.46 -5.98
C VAL A 147 13.65 9.88 -5.48
N CYS A 148 13.94 10.13 -4.21
CA CYS A 148 13.67 11.42 -3.58
C CYS A 148 14.61 12.53 -4.02
N GLU A 149 15.89 12.22 -4.26
CA GLU A 149 16.83 13.18 -4.84
C GLU A 149 16.41 13.59 -6.25
N SER A 150 16.05 12.61 -7.08
CA SER A 150 15.59 12.84 -8.45
C SER A 150 14.31 13.68 -8.47
N PHE A 151 13.35 13.35 -7.60
CA PHE A 151 12.10 14.11 -7.46
C PHE A 151 12.35 15.55 -6.99
N ALA A 152 13.23 15.75 -6.00
CA ALA A 152 13.53 17.06 -5.43
C ALA A 152 14.09 18.04 -6.47
N VAL A 153 14.91 17.57 -7.41
CA VAL A 153 15.48 18.38 -8.51
C VAL A 153 14.60 18.42 -9.76
N GLY A 154 13.36 17.91 -9.70
CA GLY A 154 12.38 17.98 -10.80
C GLY A 154 12.62 16.99 -11.95
N LYS A 155 13.46 15.96 -11.76
CA LYS A 155 13.59 14.85 -12.72
C LYS A 155 12.34 13.97 -12.68
N THR A 156 12.11 13.23 -13.77
CA THR A 156 11.02 12.25 -13.84
C THR A 156 11.30 11.08 -12.90
N VAL A 157 10.35 10.81 -12.00
CA VAL A 157 10.23 9.54 -11.28
C VAL A 157 9.22 8.67 -12.02
N LYS A 158 9.54 7.39 -12.20
CA LYS A 158 8.62 6.39 -12.74
C LYS A 158 7.81 5.84 -11.58
N ALA A 159 6.48 5.84 -11.70
CA ALA A 159 5.58 5.17 -10.79
C ALA A 159 4.87 4.05 -11.56
N HIS A 160 5.10 2.80 -11.16
CA HIS A 160 4.33 1.66 -11.62
C HIS A 160 3.27 1.35 -10.56
N ALA A 161 2.03 1.75 -10.82
CA ALA A 161 0.91 1.66 -9.89
C ALA A 161 -0.03 0.52 -10.27
N VAL A 162 -0.42 -0.29 -9.29
CA VAL A 162 -1.47 -1.30 -9.40
C VAL A 162 -2.53 -1.00 -8.36
N THR A 163 -3.72 -0.64 -8.82
CA THR A 163 -4.85 -0.28 -7.94
C THR A 163 -5.94 -1.33 -8.09
N ASN A 164 -6.24 -2.04 -7.01
CA ASN A 164 -7.29 -3.04 -6.91
C ASN A 164 -8.57 -2.37 -6.40
N TYR A 165 -9.68 -2.54 -7.12
CA TYR A 165 -10.99 -1.97 -6.81
C TYR A 165 -11.96 -3.11 -6.47
N TYR A 166 -12.28 -3.25 -5.19
CA TYR A 166 -13.13 -4.32 -4.70
C TYR A 166 -14.61 -4.02 -4.95
N ASP A 167 -15.35 -5.05 -5.34
CA ASP A 167 -16.80 -4.96 -5.44
C ASP A 167 -17.42 -4.93 -4.04
N LYS A 168 -18.13 -3.85 -3.73
CA LYS A 168 -18.78 -3.66 -2.43
C LYS A 168 -19.91 -4.65 -2.17
N GLU A 169 -20.44 -5.27 -3.23
CA GLU A 169 -21.47 -6.29 -3.15
C GLU A 169 -20.88 -7.71 -3.01
N SER A 170 -19.56 -7.86 -3.19
CA SER A 170 -18.91 -9.16 -3.01
C SER A 170 -18.74 -9.43 -1.52
N PRO A 171 -19.30 -10.54 -1.00
CA PRO A 171 -18.94 -11.00 0.33
C PRO A 171 -17.41 -11.23 0.36
N ASP A 172 -16.78 -10.80 1.44
CA ASP A 172 -15.36 -11.03 1.73
C ASP A 172 -14.36 -10.44 0.71
N ASN A 173 -14.77 -9.45 -0.10
CA ASN A 173 -13.93 -8.80 -1.10
C ASN A 173 -13.32 -9.79 -2.13
N SER A 174 -14.01 -10.90 -2.41
CA SER A 174 -13.51 -11.93 -3.33
C SER A 174 -13.48 -11.50 -4.80
N GLU A 175 -14.31 -10.53 -5.19
CA GLU A 175 -14.39 -10.00 -6.55
C GLU A 175 -13.80 -8.59 -6.63
N PHE A 176 -12.91 -8.37 -7.59
CA PHE A 176 -12.30 -7.06 -7.86
C PHE A 176 -11.86 -6.94 -9.32
N PHE A 177 -11.56 -5.71 -9.73
CA PHE A 177 -10.75 -5.47 -10.93
C PHE A 177 -9.56 -4.59 -10.56
N ALA A 178 -8.52 -4.59 -11.37
CA ALA A 178 -7.31 -3.82 -11.12
C ALA A 178 -6.94 -2.97 -12.32
N THR A 179 -6.39 -1.78 -12.05
CA THR A 179 -5.73 -0.95 -13.06
C THR A 179 -4.22 -1.05 -12.87
N LEU A 180 -3.48 -1.18 -13.98
CA LEU A 180 -2.03 -1.14 -13.98
C LEU A 180 -1.60 0.08 -14.78
N MET A 181 -0.86 0.99 -14.15
CA MET A 181 -0.46 2.25 -14.76
C MET A 181 1.04 2.47 -14.64
N ASP A 182 1.65 2.85 -15.76
CA ASP A 182 2.99 3.42 -15.77
C ASP A 182 2.88 4.94 -15.89
N ILE A 183 3.39 5.65 -14.89
CA ILE A 183 3.22 7.08 -14.76
C ILE A 183 4.58 7.76 -14.66
N GLY A 184 4.77 8.81 -15.46
CA GLY A 184 5.85 9.78 -15.29
C GLY A 184 5.44 10.87 -14.31
N VAL A 185 6.10 10.93 -13.16
CA VAL A 185 5.80 11.90 -12.10
C VAL A 185 6.93 12.92 -11.98
N LYS A 186 6.59 14.21 -11.95
CA LYS A 186 7.52 15.32 -11.74
C LYS A 186 6.94 16.29 -10.72
N LYS A 187 7.79 16.82 -9.85
CA LYS A 187 7.37 17.76 -8.81
C LYS A 187 6.71 19.01 -9.41
N GLY A 188 5.50 19.34 -8.95
CA GLY A 188 4.75 20.52 -9.40
C GLY A 188 4.32 20.51 -10.89
N LYS A 189 4.31 19.34 -11.54
CA LYS A 189 3.82 19.16 -12.93
C LYS A 189 2.72 18.12 -12.96
N SER A 190 1.89 18.15 -14.01
CA SER A 190 0.90 17.10 -14.24
C SER A 190 1.59 15.76 -14.46
N ALA A 191 1.02 14.71 -13.88
CA ALA A 191 1.44 13.34 -14.11
C ALA A 191 1.16 12.92 -15.57
N GLU A 192 2.08 12.16 -16.16
CA GLU A 192 1.96 11.64 -17.52
C GLU A 192 1.67 10.13 -17.46
N ILE A 193 0.47 9.70 -17.86
CA ILE A 193 0.13 8.28 -17.97
C ILE A 193 0.71 7.75 -19.28
N LYS A 194 1.69 6.85 -19.19
CA LYS A 194 2.35 6.23 -20.35
C LYS A 194 1.65 4.96 -20.80
N ASN A 195 1.24 4.14 -19.84
CA ASN A 195 0.49 2.91 -20.07
C ASN A 195 -0.67 2.82 -19.08
N LEU A 196 -1.77 2.19 -19.52
CA LEU A 196 -2.90 1.82 -18.69
C LEU A 196 -3.43 0.46 -19.18
N ASP A 197 -3.46 -0.52 -18.28
CA ASP A 197 -4.10 -1.83 -18.50
C ASP A 197 -5.13 -2.12 -17.41
N PHE A 198 -6.02 -3.07 -17.68
CA PHE A 198 -7.06 -3.53 -16.78
C PHE A 198 -7.05 -5.05 -16.65
N LYS A 199 -7.11 -5.55 -15.41
CA LYS A 199 -7.31 -6.98 -15.11
C LYS A 199 -8.61 -7.16 -14.34
N PHE A 200 -9.33 -8.24 -14.61
CA PHE A 200 -10.66 -8.48 -14.05
C PHE A 200 -10.66 -9.82 -13.32
N PHE A 201 -11.04 -9.80 -12.05
CA PHE A 201 -11.15 -10.94 -11.15
C PHE A 201 -12.57 -10.95 -10.60
N VAL A 202 -13.54 -11.08 -11.51
CA VAL A 202 -14.97 -11.08 -11.22
C VAL A 202 -15.60 -12.28 -11.93
N SER A 203 -16.74 -12.74 -11.43
CA SER A 203 -17.53 -13.79 -12.07
C SER A 203 -17.99 -13.40 -13.49
N ASP A 204 -18.21 -14.42 -14.34
CA ASP A 204 -18.60 -14.23 -15.74
C ASP A 204 -19.87 -13.37 -15.89
N GLY A 205 -20.82 -13.51 -14.97
CA GLY A 205 -22.05 -12.71 -14.95
C GLY A 205 -21.83 -11.20 -14.73
N LYS A 206 -20.71 -10.81 -14.12
CA LYS A 206 -20.33 -9.42 -13.85
C LYS A 206 -19.24 -8.88 -14.78
N LEU A 207 -18.62 -9.72 -15.60
CA LEU A 207 -17.44 -9.35 -16.39
C LEU A 207 -17.73 -8.21 -17.37
N ALA A 208 -18.77 -8.35 -18.20
CA ALA A 208 -19.08 -7.37 -19.24
C ALA A 208 -19.45 -5.99 -18.67
N SER A 209 -20.25 -5.95 -17.59
CA SER A 209 -20.64 -4.70 -16.94
C SER A 209 -19.45 -4.05 -16.23
N THR A 210 -18.58 -4.84 -15.59
CA THR A 210 -17.36 -4.34 -14.94
C THR A 210 -16.38 -3.76 -15.95
N GLN A 211 -16.16 -4.43 -17.09
CA GLN A 211 -15.32 -3.93 -18.18
C GLN A 211 -15.86 -2.62 -18.76
N THR A 212 -17.18 -2.55 -18.98
CA THR A 212 -17.85 -1.33 -19.49
C THR A 212 -17.65 -0.15 -18.54
N ARG A 213 -17.85 -0.36 -17.23
CA ARG A 213 -17.65 0.66 -16.21
C ARG A 213 -16.18 1.09 -16.12
N ALA A 214 -15.25 0.14 -16.00
CA ALA A 214 -13.82 0.42 -15.81
C ALA A 214 -13.20 1.15 -17.02
N ARG A 215 -13.72 0.91 -18.23
CA ARG A 215 -13.24 1.55 -19.47
C ARG A 215 -14.05 2.79 -19.89
N SER A 216 -14.99 3.22 -19.05
CA SER A 216 -15.81 4.40 -19.34
C SER A 216 -14.99 5.69 -19.26
N ALA A 217 -15.39 6.71 -20.01
CA ALA A 217 -14.81 8.05 -19.92
C ALA A 217 -15.01 8.66 -18.52
N GLU A 218 -16.10 8.34 -17.84
CA GLU A 218 -16.35 8.78 -16.47
C GLU A 218 -15.31 8.20 -15.50
N PHE A 219 -15.05 6.89 -15.58
CA PHE A 219 -14.03 6.24 -14.74
C PHE A 219 -12.64 6.81 -15.04
N ARG A 220 -12.32 7.05 -16.31
CA ARG A 220 -11.07 7.71 -16.69
C ARG A 220 -10.90 9.07 -16.01
N ASN A 221 -11.88 9.95 -16.18
CA ASN A 221 -11.78 11.34 -15.71
C ASN A 221 -11.83 11.45 -14.17
N LYS A 222 -12.65 10.61 -13.51
CA LYS A 222 -12.85 10.70 -12.06
C LYS A 222 -11.87 9.88 -11.24
N VAL A 223 -11.41 8.74 -11.77
CA VAL A 223 -10.58 7.79 -11.04
C VAL A 223 -9.16 7.79 -11.58
N ILE A 224 -8.96 7.40 -12.84
CA ILE A 224 -7.62 7.22 -13.41
C ILE A 224 -6.79 8.53 -13.36
N ASP A 225 -7.35 9.64 -13.81
CA ASP A 225 -6.62 10.91 -13.85
C ASP A 225 -6.34 11.45 -12.44
N ALA A 226 -7.26 11.22 -11.50
CA ALA A 226 -7.07 11.57 -10.09
C ALA A 226 -5.98 10.70 -9.43
N ASP A 227 -5.99 9.39 -9.73
CA ASP A 227 -5.04 8.42 -9.21
C ASP A 227 -3.63 8.68 -9.73
N ALA A 228 -3.49 9.04 -11.01
CA ALA A 228 -2.22 9.48 -11.59
C ALA A 228 -1.70 10.77 -10.93
N LYS A 229 -2.57 11.76 -10.71
CA LYS A 229 -2.21 13.01 -10.03
C LYS A 229 -1.79 12.78 -8.57
N LYS A 230 -2.44 11.85 -7.88
CA LYS A 230 -2.15 11.49 -6.47
C LYS A 230 -0.70 11.02 -6.28
N GLN A 231 -0.07 10.42 -7.29
CA GLN A 231 1.30 9.91 -7.17
C GLN A 231 2.32 11.00 -6.84
N GLU A 232 2.14 12.22 -7.35
CA GLU A 232 2.97 13.38 -6.98
C GLU A 232 2.78 13.76 -5.51
N GLN A 233 1.55 13.69 -5.01
CA GLN A 233 1.22 14.01 -3.62
C GLN A 233 1.78 12.97 -2.66
N ILE A 234 1.78 11.69 -3.03
CA ILE A 234 2.42 10.61 -2.25
C ILE A 234 3.93 10.88 -2.12
N LEU A 235 4.59 11.20 -3.23
CA LEU A 235 6.02 11.55 -3.21
C LEU A 235 6.28 12.80 -2.35
N SER A 236 5.53 13.88 -2.56
CA SER A 236 5.74 15.16 -1.89
C SER A 236 5.44 15.12 -0.40
N ASN A 237 4.37 14.44 0.02
CA ASN A 237 3.85 14.53 1.38
C ASN A 237 4.19 13.34 2.28
N ILE A 238 4.64 12.22 1.69
CA ILE A 238 4.89 10.98 2.44
C ILE A 238 6.28 10.44 2.14
N VAL A 239 6.52 9.94 0.93
CA VAL A 239 7.73 9.18 0.62
C VAL A 239 8.99 10.04 0.70
N CYS A 240 8.94 11.26 0.14
CA CYS A 240 10.06 12.19 0.11
C CYS A 240 9.87 13.39 1.02
N ALA A 241 8.94 13.30 1.98
CA ALA A 241 8.72 14.35 2.95
C ALA A 241 9.96 14.54 3.83
N ALA A 242 10.25 15.81 4.15
CA ALA A 242 11.21 16.11 5.20
C ALA A 242 10.65 15.63 6.56
N PRO A 243 11.50 15.16 7.50
CA PRO A 243 11.03 14.87 8.85
C PRO A 243 10.48 16.16 9.44
N LYS A 244 9.28 16.09 10.01
CA LYS A 244 8.79 17.19 10.85
C LYS A 244 9.56 17.07 12.17
N ASN A 245 10.39 18.07 12.45
CA ASN A 245 11.13 18.18 13.72
C ASN A 245 10.18 18.36 14.89
#